data_AF-A0A7Y8J576-F1
#
_entry.id   AF-A0A7Y8J576-F1
#
_cell.length_a   1.000
_cell.length_b   1.000
_cell.length_c   1.000
_cell.angle_alpha   90.00
_cell.angle_beta   90.00
_cell.angle_gamma   90.00
#
_symmetry.space_group_name_H-M   'P 1'
#
loop_
_entity.id
_entity.type
_entity.pdbx_description
1 polymer ?
#
loop_
_entity_poly.entity_id
_entity_poly.type
_entity_poly.pdbx_seq_one_letter_code
_entity_poly.pdbx_strand_id
1 'polypeptide(L)'
;MIDARKLKIAASLPVLIAVPLLAGKFWDDKEFTTWSDRECREMLTKSPWAYSNSFGEGSGPLLTAESSIPDDRSGAQFPQRTDSFPGEMKVIFEFRLLTAKPIRMAMARMQLLQRPNDPSVLQQAMNFVNAPPGNQIAFQITYKTSPPGSSVVHDIHNYFLSATLAEFRTDTYLSSGGSTQIPIQEYLSPGPNRSSPAFLFPRFNPEGQPLFGPEDKSISLRTRLEPTVGGKKKKYDVYIKLNPKQMKLQGQFFI
;
A
#
# COMPACT_ATOMS: atom_id res chain seq x y z
N MET A 1 -23.06 -48.13 -64.41
CA MET A 1 -21.77 -47.69 -63.86
C MET A 1 -21.47 -46.29 -64.39
N ILE A 2 -21.48 -45.28 -63.51
CA ILE A 2 -20.58 -44.12 -63.41
C ILE A 2 -21.18 -43.24 -62.29
N ASP A 3 -20.48 -43.24 -61.15
CA ASP A 3 -20.84 -42.57 -59.91
C ASP A 3 -20.62 -41.05 -59.96
N ALA A 4 -21.62 -40.29 -59.50
CA ALA A 4 -21.54 -38.86 -59.27
C ALA A 4 -20.76 -38.56 -57.97
N ARG A 5 -19.51 -38.12 -58.11
CA ARG A 5 -18.64 -37.70 -57.00
C ARG A 5 -19.18 -36.44 -56.31
N LYS A 6 -19.54 -36.57 -55.03
CA LYS A 6 -19.87 -35.43 -54.15
C LYS A 6 -18.59 -34.76 -53.67
N LEU A 7 -18.37 -33.52 -54.09
CA LEU A 7 -17.30 -32.63 -53.64
C LEU A 7 -17.63 -32.10 -52.23
N LYS A 8 -16.90 -32.55 -51.21
CA LYS A 8 -16.99 -31.99 -49.85
C LYS A 8 -15.93 -30.93 -49.68
N ILE A 9 -16.34 -29.65 -49.70
CA ILE A 9 -15.47 -28.52 -49.35
C ILE A 9 -15.33 -28.52 -47.83
N ALA A 10 -14.15 -28.91 -47.33
CA ALA A 10 -13.80 -28.80 -45.92
C ALA A 10 -13.36 -27.37 -45.63
N ALA A 11 -14.22 -26.58 -44.98
CA ALA A 11 -13.87 -25.26 -44.47
C ALA A 11 -13.07 -25.44 -43.16
N SER A 12 -11.76 -25.23 -43.23
CA SER A 12 -10.88 -25.16 -42.07
C SER A 12 -11.09 -23.82 -41.34
N LEU A 13 -11.72 -23.88 -40.17
CA LEU A 13 -11.91 -22.74 -39.28
C LEU A 13 -10.59 -22.46 -38.52
N PRO A 14 -9.98 -21.28 -38.63
CA PRO A 14 -8.81 -20.94 -37.82
C PRO A 14 -9.25 -20.71 -36.37
N VAL A 15 -8.88 -21.64 -35.48
CA VAL A 15 -9.01 -21.46 -34.03
C VAL A 15 -7.94 -20.47 -33.58
N LEU A 16 -8.34 -19.20 -33.40
CA LEU A 16 -7.54 -18.23 -32.66
C LEU A 16 -7.52 -18.67 -31.19
N ILE A 17 -6.41 -19.27 -30.76
CA ILE A 17 -6.13 -19.48 -29.34
C ILE A 17 -5.79 -18.11 -28.76
N ALA A 18 -6.80 -17.42 -28.22
CA ALA A 18 -6.58 -16.30 -27.33
C ALA A 18 -5.98 -16.87 -26.04
N VAL A 19 -4.65 -16.79 -25.89
CA VAL A 19 -4.01 -17.00 -24.60
C VAL A 19 -4.40 -15.79 -23.75
N PRO A 20 -5.21 -15.95 -22.68
CA PRO A 20 -5.33 -14.88 -21.71
C PRO A 20 -3.94 -14.71 -21.11
N LEU A 21 -3.26 -13.63 -21.48
CA LEU A 21 -2.15 -13.13 -20.68
C LEU A 21 -2.76 -12.85 -19.31
N LEU A 22 -2.61 -13.79 -18.37
CA LEU A 22 -2.69 -13.50 -16.95
C LEU A 22 -1.70 -12.36 -16.76
N ALA A 23 -2.21 -11.13 -16.73
CA ALA A 23 -1.40 -9.95 -16.57
C ALA A 23 -0.88 -10.00 -15.13
N GLY A 24 0.27 -10.67 -14.94
CA GLY A 24 1.03 -10.66 -13.71
C GLY A 24 1.23 -9.21 -13.27
N LYS A 25 1.25 -8.98 -11.96
CA LYS A 25 1.44 -7.62 -11.47
C LYS A 25 2.83 -7.17 -11.88
N PHE A 26 3.00 -5.91 -12.29
CA PHE A 26 4.25 -5.48 -12.94
C PHE A 26 5.50 -5.75 -12.07
N TRP A 27 5.33 -5.80 -10.75
CA TRP A 27 6.40 -6.07 -9.80
C TRP A 27 6.79 -7.53 -9.69
N ASP A 28 5.97 -8.47 -10.15
CA ASP A 28 6.29 -9.90 -10.08
C ASP A 28 7.38 -10.27 -11.09
N ASP A 29 7.37 -9.66 -12.27
CA ASP A 29 8.25 -10.06 -13.38
C ASP A 29 9.28 -9.01 -13.81
N LYS A 30 9.02 -7.71 -13.57
CA LYS A 30 9.91 -6.63 -14.05
C LYS A 30 10.94 -6.24 -13.01
N GLU A 31 12.18 -6.04 -13.47
CA GLU A 31 13.21 -5.38 -12.66
C GLU A 31 12.80 -3.93 -12.32
N PHE A 32 12.99 -3.53 -11.06
CA PHE A 32 12.53 -2.23 -10.59
C PHE A 32 13.16 -1.04 -11.31
N THR A 33 14.37 -1.21 -11.83
CA THR A 33 15.09 -0.23 -12.65
C THR A 33 14.37 0.07 -13.97
N THR A 34 13.41 -0.75 -14.37
CA THR A 34 12.62 -0.57 -15.60
C THR A 34 11.22 -0.02 -15.34
N TRP A 35 10.78 0.07 -14.07
CA TRP A 35 9.45 0.60 -13.74
C TRP A 35 9.32 2.05 -14.17
N SER A 36 8.16 2.39 -14.71
CA SER A 36 7.74 3.75 -15.03
C SER A 36 7.40 4.56 -13.77
N ASP A 37 7.31 5.88 -13.89
CA ASP A 37 6.83 6.76 -12.80
C ASP A 37 5.43 6.32 -12.32
N ARG A 38 4.54 5.95 -13.26
CA ARG A 38 3.20 5.45 -12.96
C ARG A 38 3.23 4.18 -12.13
N GLU A 39 4.03 3.19 -12.53
CA GLU A 39 4.20 1.93 -11.79
C GLU A 39 4.80 2.17 -10.40
N CYS A 40 5.76 3.09 -10.27
CA CYS A 40 6.30 3.46 -8.95
C CYS A 40 5.22 4.07 -8.05
N ARG A 41 4.40 4.99 -8.57
CA ARG A 41 3.28 5.56 -7.80
C ARG A 41 2.25 4.51 -7.42
N GLU A 42 1.96 3.58 -8.33
CA GLU A 42 1.07 2.45 -8.06
C GLU A 42 1.63 1.57 -6.94
N MET A 43 2.93 1.24 -6.95
CA MET A 43 3.57 0.51 -5.86
C MET A 43 3.46 1.25 -4.53
N LEU A 44 3.62 2.58 -4.53
CA LEU A 44 3.62 3.40 -3.32
C LEU A 44 2.21 3.72 -2.78
N THR A 45 1.14 3.47 -3.54
CA THR A 45 -0.22 3.89 -3.16
C THR A 45 -1.31 2.83 -3.33
N LYS A 46 -1.09 1.82 -4.17
CA LYS A 46 -2.07 0.79 -4.58
C LYS A 46 -1.44 -0.61 -4.63
N SER A 47 -0.55 -0.90 -3.70
CA SER A 47 0.07 -2.23 -3.58
C SER A 47 -0.34 -2.92 -2.28
N PRO A 48 -0.06 -4.23 -2.13
CA PRO A 48 -0.23 -4.95 -0.87
C PRO A 48 0.58 -4.37 0.31
N TRP A 49 1.45 -3.39 0.07
CA TRP A 49 2.29 -2.72 1.08
C TRP A 49 1.90 -1.25 1.29
N ALA A 50 0.85 -0.76 0.64
CA ALA A 50 0.40 0.63 0.70
C ALA A 50 -1.12 0.74 0.84
N TYR A 51 -1.58 1.61 1.75
CA TYR A 51 -2.97 1.72 2.17
C TYR A 51 -3.39 3.17 2.31
N SER A 52 -4.68 3.45 2.15
CA SER A 52 -5.25 4.79 2.26
C SER A 52 -6.57 4.71 3.02
N ASN A 53 -6.74 5.56 4.03
CA ASN A 53 -7.98 5.73 4.78
C ASN A 53 -8.48 7.17 4.59
N SER A 54 -9.74 7.33 4.21
CA SER A 54 -10.35 8.62 3.94
C SER A 54 -11.45 8.91 4.95
N PHE A 55 -11.42 10.12 5.52
CA PHE A 55 -12.34 10.57 6.56
C PHE A 55 -13.01 11.87 6.08
N GLY A 56 -14.32 11.83 5.88
CA GLY A 56 -15.14 12.99 5.51
C GLY A 56 -15.70 13.73 6.73
N GLU A 57 -16.18 14.94 6.51
CA GLU A 57 -16.85 15.73 7.56
C GLU A 57 -18.27 15.18 7.78
N GLY A 58 -18.49 14.35 8.80
CA GLY A 58 -19.83 13.91 9.22
C GLY A 58 -20.16 12.41 9.16
N SER A 59 -19.21 11.55 8.82
CA SER A 59 -19.38 10.09 8.94
C SER A 59 -18.18 9.47 9.63
N GLY A 60 -18.41 8.41 10.41
CA GLY A 60 -17.36 7.53 10.94
C GLY A 60 -16.48 6.97 9.81
N PRO A 61 -15.51 6.08 10.10
CA PRO A 61 -14.59 5.58 9.09
C PRO A 61 -15.36 5.11 7.85
N LEU A 62 -15.20 5.83 6.74
CA LEU A 62 -15.56 5.34 5.42
C LEU A 62 -14.55 4.23 5.15
N LEU A 63 -14.91 3.03 5.60
CA LEU A 63 -14.29 1.79 5.18
C LEU A 63 -14.31 1.83 3.66
N THR A 64 -13.18 2.13 3.03
CA THR A 64 -12.95 1.63 1.68
C THR A 64 -12.83 0.13 1.87
N ALA A 65 -13.99 -0.53 1.83
CA ALA A 65 -14.10 -1.93 1.55
C ALA A 65 -13.29 -2.19 0.28
N GLU A 66 -12.44 -3.20 0.38
CA GLU A 66 -11.82 -3.89 -0.74
C GLU A 66 -10.78 -3.10 -1.53
N SER A 67 -9.55 -3.12 -1.03
CA SER A 67 -8.40 -3.40 -1.90
C SER A 67 -8.52 -4.85 -2.42
N SER A 68 -9.54 -5.12 -3.24
CA SER A 68 -9.50 -6.19 -4.22
C SER A 68 -8.86 -5.59 -5.47
N ILE A 69 -7.75 -6.20 -5.86
CA ILE A 69 -7.25 -6.06 -7.23
C ILE A 69 -8.35 -6.68 -8.10
N PRO A 70 -8.91 -5.97 -9.10
CA PRO A 70 -10.00 -6.52 -9.90
C PRO A 70 -9.51 -7.78 -10.60
N ASP A 71 -10.12 -8.92 -10.27
CA ASP A 71 -10.02 -10.14 -11.07
C ASP A 71 -11.34 -10.26 -11.84
N ASP A 72 -11.22 -9.94 -13.13
CA ASP A 72 -12.11 -10.13 -14.28
C ASP A 72 -13.65 -9.91 -14.22
N ARG A 73 -14.13 -9.48 -15.39
CA ARG A 73 -15.49 -9.08 -15.74
C ARG A 73 -16.47 -10.25 -15.73
N SER A 74 -17.58 -10.12 -15.00
CA SER A 74 -18.90 -10.61 -15.42
C SER A 74 -19.99 -9.97 -14.55
N GLY A 75 -21.11 -9.63 -15.18
CA GLY A 75 -22.08 -8.67 -14.66
C GLY A 75 -22.72 -9.06 -13.33
N ALA A 76 -22.75 -8.11 -12.41
CA ALA A 76 -23.68 -8.02 -11.30
C ALA A 76 -23.88 -6.54 -10.96
N GLN A 77 -25.12 -6.12 -10.75
CA GLN A 77 -25.54 -4.75 -10.51
C GLN A 77 -24.71 -4.07 -9.41
N PHE A 78 -24.13 -2.92 -9.76
CA PHE A 78 -23.56 -1.96 -8.82
C PHE A 78 -24.61 -1.60 -7.75
N PRO A 79 -24.29 -1.67 -6.44
CA PRO A 79 -25.02 -0.87 -5.47
C PRO A 79 -24.77 0.59 -5.80
N GLN A 80 -25.87 1.32 -5.91
CA GLN A 80 -25.97 2.74 -6.24
C GLN A 80 -24.91 3.58 -5.52
N ARG A 81 -24.22 4.44 -6.28
CA ARG A 81 -23.47 5.60 -5.77
C ARG A 81 -24.29 6.28 -4.67
N THR A 82 -23.77 6.36 -3.46
CA THR A 82 -24.10 7.49 -2.58
C THR A 82 -23.40 8.71 -3.17
N ASP A 83 -24.21 9.58 -3.75
CA ASP A 83 -23.81 10.87 -4.28
C ASP A 83 -22.91 11.58 -3.26
N SER A 84 -21.65 11.81 -3.65
CA SER A 84 -20.78 12.74 -2.95
C SER A 84 -21.39 14.12 -3.14
N PHE A 85 -21.85 14.76 -2.05
CA PHE A 85 -22.18 16.17 -2.11
C PHE A 85 -20.94 16.94 -2.61
N PRO A 86 -21.06 17.75 -3.67
CA PRO A 86 -19.97 18.61 -4.11
C PRO A 86 -19.69 19.64 -3.02
N GLY A 87 -18.64 19.42 -2.22
CA GLY A 87 -18.21 20.37 -1.17
C GLY A 87 -17.57 19.76 0.08
N GLU A 88 -17.72 18.46 0.34
CA GLU A 88 -17.18 17.87 1.57
C GLU A 88 -15.66 17.62 1.50
N MET A 89 -14.91 18.29 2.38
CA MET A 89 -13.49 18.07 2.54
C MET A 89 -13.24 16.68 3.14
N LYS A 90 -12.32 15.92 2.53
CA LYS A 90 -11.84 14.63 3.07
C LYS A 90 -10.40 14.75 3.54
N VAL A 91 -10.11 14.24 4.73
CA VAL A 91 -8.75 13.99 5.21
C VAL A 91 -8.37 12.56 4.85
N ILE A 92 -7.23 12.39 4.19
CA ILE A 92 -6.76 11.09 3.73
C ILE A 92 -5.44 10.79 4.42
N PHE A 93 -5.36 9.69 5.17
CA PHE A 93 -4.13 9.14 5.71
C PHE A 93 -3.68 7.95 4.88
N GLU A 94 -2.47 8.02 4.36
CA GLU A 94 -1.83 6.96 3.59
C GLU A 94 -0.73 6.32 4.43
N PHE A 95 -0.72 5.00 4.47
CA PHE A 95 0.26 4.21 5.20
C PHE A 95 1.02 3.34 4.21
N ARG A 96 2.34 3.32 4.31
CA ARG A 96 3.17 2.42 3.49
C ARG A 96 4.22 1.73 4.34
N LEU A 97 4.44 0.47 4.01
CA LEU A 97 5.42 -0.36 4.69
C LEU A 97 6.83 -0.06 4.16
N LEU A 98 7.48 0.92 4.79
CA LEU A 98 8.76 1.48 4.34
C LEU A 98 9.89 0.44 4.32
N THR A 99 9.82 -0.57 5.20
CA THR A 99 10.81 -1.66 5.29
C THR A 99 10.66 -2.69 4.18
N ALA A 100 9.49 -2.78 3.53
CA ALA A 100 9.26 -3.73 2.45
C ALA A 100 10.14 -3.42 1.24
N LYS A 101 10.84 -4.45 0.74
CA LYS A 101 11.69 -4.34 -0.46
C LYS A 101 10.99 -3.70 -1.67
N PRO A 102 9.76 -4.07 -2.05
CA PRO A 102 9.09 -3.45 -3.21
C PRO A 102 8.79 -1.95 -3.02
N ILE A 103 8.52 -1.50 -1.79
CA ILE A 103 8.35 -0.08 -1.47
C ILE A 103 9.69 0.65 -1.63
N ARG A 104 10.79 0.07 -1.11
CA ARG A 104 12.15 0.62 -1.30
C ARG A 104 12.55 0.68 -2.78
N MET A 105 12.22 -0.35 -3.55
CA MET A 105 12.42 -0.39 -5.00
C MET A 105 11.71 0.77 -5.71
N ALA A 106 10.43 1.01 -5.39
CA ALA A 106 9.69 2.11 -5.99
C ALA A 106 10.28 3.48 -5.61
N MET A 107 10.65 3.69 -4.34
CA MET A 107 11.30 4.93 -3.90
C MET A 107 12.65 5.15 -4.59
N ALA A 108 13.47 4.10 -4.69
CA ALA A 108 14.76 4.15 -5.38
C ALA A 108 14.58 4.48 -6.87
N ARG A 109 13.60 3.84 -7.53
CA ARG A 109 13.31 4.11 -8.93
C ARG A 109 12.83 5.53 -9.18
N MET A 110 12.02 6.10 -8.28
CA MET A 110 11.61 7.51 -8.37
C MET A 110 12.83 8.45 -8.36
N GLN A 111 13.88 8.15 -7.58
CA GLN A 111 15.12 8.93 -7.58
C GLN A 111 15.89 8.77 -8.91
N LEU A 112 15.98 7.54 -9.44
CA LEU A 112 16.63 7.28 -10.73
C LEU A 112 15.93 7.98 -11.90
N LEU A 113 14.60 8.08 -11.85
CA LEU A 113 13.82 8.79 -12.87
C LEU A 113 14.05 10.32 -12.83
N GLN A 114 14.36 10.87 -11.66
CA GLN A 114 14.69 12.30 -11.51
C GLN A 114 16.11 12.63 -11.99
N ARG A 115 17.04 11.68 -11.88
CA ARG A 115 18.45 11.82 -12.27
C ARG A 115 18.87 10.65 -13.17
N PRO A 116 18.38 10.60 -14.42
CA PRO A 116 18.71 9.52 -15.32
C PRO A 116 20.21 9.51 -15.62
N ASN A 117 20.79 8.32 -15.76
CA ASN A 117 22.19 8.07 -16.11
C ASN A 117 23.25 8.56 -15.10
N ASP A 118 22.87 8.84 -13.85
CA ASP A 118 23.83 9.11 -12.76
C ASP A 118 24.24 7.79 -12.06
N PRO A 119 25.49 7.30 -12.25
CA PRO A 119 25.93 6.04 -11.65
C PRO A 119 25.97 6.08 -10.11
N SER A 120 26.18 7.26 -9.52
CA SER A 120 26.21 7.41 -8.07
C SER A 120 24.83 7.19 -7.46
N VAL A 121 23.79 7.71 -8.13
CA VAL A 121 22.38 7.51 -7.73
C VAL A 121 21.99 6.05 -7.93
N LEU A 122 22.43 5.40 -9.02
CA LEU A 122 22.22 3.96 -9.23
C LEU A 122 22.81 3.12 -8.12
N GLN A 123 24.05 3.39 -7.71
CA GLN A 123 24.69 2.66 -6.63
C GLN A 123 23.97 2.89 -5.29
N GLN A 124 23.58 4.13 -4.98
CA GLN A 124 22.81 4.45 -3.78
C GLN A 124 21.44 3.76 -3.77
N ALA A 125 20.74 3.75 -4.91
CA ALA A 125 19.47 3.05 -5.09
C ALA A 125 19.63 1.54 -4.84
N MET A 126 20.65 0.91 -5.41
CA MET A 126 20.92 -0.52 -5.21
C MET A 126 21.26 -0.83 -3.76
N ASN A 127 22.09 -0.01 -3.11
CA ASN A 127 22.42 -0.17 -1.69
C ASN A 127 21.17 -0.04 -0.82
N PHE A 128 20.33 0.96 -1.09
CA PHE A 128 19.09 1.18 -0.35
C PHE A 128 18.09 0.04 -0.52
N VAL A 129 17.93 -0.51 -1.73
CA VAL A 129 17.01 -1.64 -2.01
C VAL A 129 17.50 -2.94 -1.40
N ASN A 130 18.81 -3.19 -1.45
CA ASN A 130 19.40 -4.46 -1.00
C ASN A 130 19.84 -4.45 0.46
N ALA A 131 19.78 -3.30 1.15
CA ALA A 131 20.01 -3.24 2.58
C ALA A 131 19.12 -4.27 3.31
N PRO A 132 19.65 -4.99 4.32
CA PRO A 132 18.83 -5.86 5.15
C PRO A 132 17.62 -5.12 5.73
N PRO A 133 16.47 -5.77 5.91
CA PRO A 133 15.24 -5.12 6.37
C PRO A 133 15.30 -4.61 7.83
N GLY A 134 16.40 -4.85 8.54
CA GLY A 134 16.60 -4.47 9.95
C GLY A 134 15.70 -5.26 10.91
N ASN A 135 15.74 -4.87 12.19
CA ASN A 135 15.00 -5.54 13.27
C ASN A 135 13.61 -4.93 13.52
N GLN A 136 13.22 -3.97 12.68
CA GLN A 136 11.97 -3.22 12.82
C GLN A 136 11.13 -3.34 11.55
N ILE A 137 9.82 -3.19 11.72
CA ILE A 137 8.84 -3.01 10.67
C ILE A 137 8.40 -1.54 10.75
N ALA A 138 8.55 -0.78 9.66
CA ALA A 138 8.26 0.65 9.67
C ALA A 138 7.05 0.98 8.77
N PHE A 139 6.01 1.56 9.36
CA PHE A 139 4.90 2.16 8.64
C PHE A 139 5.10 3.67 8.55
N GLN A 140 5.42 4.17 7.36
CA GLN A 140 5.44 5.61 7.11
C GLN A 140 4.03 6.11 6.82
N ILE A 141 3.71 7.28 7.33
CA ILE A 141 2.40 7.91 7.21
C ILE A 141 2.53 9.16 6.34
N THR A 142 1.70 9.28 5.31
CA THR A 142 1.47 10.54 4.60
C THR A 142 0.02 10.96 4.79
N TYR A 143 -0.25 12.26 4.68
CA TYR A 143 -1.60 12.77 4.84
C TYR A 143 -1.83 13.93 3.87
N LYS A 144 -3.07 14.05 3.39
CA LYS A 144 -3.50 15.06 2.44
C LYS A 144 -5.00 15.34 2.58
N THR A 145 -5.48 16.38 1.93
CA THR A 145 -6.92 16.63 1.79
C THR A 145 -7.39 16.50 0.35
N SER A 146 -8.69 16.25 0.21
CA SER A 146 -9.40 16.36 -1.07
C SER A 146 -10.62 17.28 -0.87
N PRO A 147 -10.70 18.44 -1.54
CA PRO A 147 -9.69 19.01 -2.44
C PRO A 147 -8.38 19.40 -1.71
N PRO A 148 -7.25 19.54 -2.45
CA PRO A 148 -5.99 19.97 -1.86
C PRO A 148 -6.03 21.45 -1.43
N GLY A 149 -5.09 21.85 -0.56
CA GLY A 149 -4.90 23.26 -0.15
C GLY A 149 -5.60 23.67 1.16
N SER A 150 -6.20 22.72 1.88
CA SER A 150 -6.80 22.98 3.19
C SER A 150 -5.75 23.20 4.28
N SER A 151 -5.99 24.16 5.18
CA SER A 151 -5.17 24.39 6.39
C SER A 151 -5.19 23.20 7.35
N VAL A 152 -6.16 22.29 7.24
CA VAL A 152 -6.24 21.05 8.03
C VAL A 152 -4.97 20.20 7.89
N VAL A 153 -4.30 20.24 6.73
CA VAL A 153 -3.01 19.53 6.55
C VAL A 153 -1.94 20.07 7.49
N HIS A 154 -1.94 21.37 7.77
CA HIS A 154 -1.00 21.99 8.70
C HIS A 154 -1.29 21.57 10.15
N ASP A 155 -2.56 21.55 10.55
CA ASP A 155 -2.99 21.06 11.86
C ASP A 155 -2.57 19.60 12.10
N ILE A 156 -2.76 18.73 11.11
CA ILE A 156 -2.33 17.33 11.16
C ILE A 156 -0.80 17.21 11.19
N HIS A 157 -0.08 18.05 10.43
CA HIS A 157 1.37 18.07 10.47
C HIS A 157 1.89 18.46 11.86
N ASN A 158 1.34 19.52 12.45
CA ASN A 158 1.71 19.97 13.79
C ASN A 158 1.42 18.91 14.85
N TYR A 159 0.29 18.20 14.72
CA TYR A 159 -0.01 17.04 15.58
C TYR A 159 1.12 16.00 15.54
N PHE A 160 1.53 15.55 14.35
CA PHE A 160 2.63 14.59 14.25
C PHE A 160 3.97 15.18 14.71
N LEU A 161 4.21 16.47 14.48
CA LEU A 161 5.42 17.12 14.95
C LEU A 161 5.54 17.08 16.49
N SER A 162 4.43 17.33 17.20
CA SER A 162 4.38 17.36 18.66
C SER A 162 4.11 16.02 19.34
N ALA A 163 3.61 15.03 18.60
CA ALA A 163 3.20 13.75 19.17
C ALA A 163 4.39 12.99 19.77
N THR A 164 4.09 12.21 20.81
CA THR A 164 5.07 11.37 21.50
C THR A 164 4.74 9.89 21.36
N LEU A 165 5.73 9.02 21.56
CA LEU A 165 5.49 7.57 21.61
C LEU A 165 4.43 7.20 22.67
N ALA A 166 4.39 7.91 23.80
CA ALA A 166 3.45 7.64 24.88
C ALA A 166 1.98 7.75 24.44
N GLU A 167 1.66 8.68 23.55
CA GLU A 167 0.31 8.85 22.99
C GLU A 167 -0.13 7.66 22.13
N PHE A 168 0.82 6.99 21.46
CA PHE A 168 0.52 5.88 20.55
C PHE A 168 0.53 4.52 21.24
N ARG A 169 1.18 4.37 22.40
CA ARG A 169 1.39 3.05 23.04
C ARG A 169 0.11 2.26 23.32
N THR A 170 -0.99 2.94 23.61
CA THR A 170 -2.24 2.28 23.99
C THR A 170 -3.06 1.81 22.78
N ASP A 171 -3.09 2.60 21.71
CA ASP A 171 -4.00 2.37 20.59
C ASP A 171 -3.28 1.96 19.29
N THR A 172 -1.95 1.99 19.24
CA THR A 172 -1.14 1.69 18.05
C THR A 172 -0.41 0.36 18.17
N TYR A 173 -0.87 -0.65 17.43
CA TYR A 173 -0.32 -2.00 17.48
C TYR A 173 -0.49 -2.75 16.15
N LEU A 174 0.36 -3.74 15.93
CA LEU A 174 0.17 -4.78 14.92
C LEU A 174 -0.47 -6.02 15.55
N SER A 175 -1.19 -6.82 14.77
CA SER A 175 -1.66 -8.14 15.21
C SER A 175 -1.76 -9.12 14.06
N SER A 176 -1.43 -10.40 14.31
CA SER A 176 -1.73 -11.50 13.38
C SER A 176 -2.99 -12.21 13.83
N GLY A 177 -3.95 -12.42 12.91
CA GLY A 177 -5.17 -13.19 13.17
C GLY A 177 -6.06 -12.71 14.33
N GLY A 178 -5.81 -11.51 14.88
CA GLY A 178 -6.53 -10.95 16.02
C GLY A 178 -6.17 -11.51 17.41
N SER A 179 -5.20 -12.42 17.53
CA SER A 179 -4.90 -13.12 18.78
C SER A 179 -3.88 -12.40 19.67
N THR A 180 -2.82 -11.83 19.09
CA THR A 180 -1.74 -11.16 19.83
C THR A 180 -1.51 -9.76 19.31
N GLN A 181 -1.51 -8.78 20.22
CA GLN A 181 -1.18 -7.38 19.92
C GLN A 181 0.31 -7.15 20.16
N ILE A 182 1.00 -6.70 19.12
CA ILE A 182 2.39 -6.26 19.14
C ILE A 182 2.38 -4.73 19.24
N PRO A 183 2.66 -4.13 20.41
CA PRO A 183 2.62 -2.69 20.56
C PRO A 183 3.70 -2.01 19.72
N ILE A 184 3.47 -0.73 19.39
CA ILE A 184 4.49 0.14 18.82
C ILE A 184 5.74 0.20 19.73
N GLN A 185 6.91 0.02 19.13
CA GLN A 185 8.20 0.13 19.81
C GLN A 185 8.69 1.58 19.83
N GLU A 186 8.56 2.28 18.71
CA GLU A 186 9.10 3.62 18.52
C GLU A 186 8.24 4.46 17.56
N TYR A 187 8.21 5.76 17.82
CA TYR A 187 7.59 6.77 16.97
C TYR A 187 8.65 7.72 16.43
N LEU A 188 8.68 7.90 15.11
CA LEU A 188 9.56 8.86 14.46
C LEU A 188 8.76 10.07 14.01
N SER A 189 8.97 11.21 14.67
CA SER A 189 8.39 12.50 14.30
C SER A 189 8.96 13.02 12.97
N PRO A 190 8.20 13.81 12.19
CA PRO A 190 8.75 14.54 11.05
C PRO A 190 9.87 15.49 11.50
N GLY A 191 10.84 15.75 10.64
CA GLY A 191 11.96 16.62 10.93
C GLY A 191 12.78 16.97 9.68
N PRO A 192 13.92 17.66 9.84
CA PRO A 192 14.70 18.18 8.71
C PRO A 192 15.09 17.13 7.68
N ASN A 193 15.40 15.91 8.13
CA ASN A 193 15.81 14.78 7.29
C ASN A 193 14.68 13.77 7.01
N ARG A 194 13.46 14.05 7.48
CA ARG A 194 12.31 13.13 7.39
C ARG A 194 11.01 13.93 7.28
N SER A 195 10.45 14.04 6.08
CA SER A 195 9.21 14.80 5.87
C SER A 195 7.95 14.11 6.41
N SER A 196 7.99 12.80 6.64
CA SER A 196 6.81 12.00 6.99
C SER A 196 7.02 11.19 8.27
N PRO A 197 6.05 11.18 9.21
CA PRO A 197 6.16 10.41 10.43
C PRO A 197 6.16 8.90 10.16
N ALA A 198 6.64 8.12 11.13
CA ALA A 198 6.59 6.67 11.03
C ALA A 198 6.35 5.97 12.38
N PHE A 199 5.65 4.84 12.31
CA PHE A 199 5.51 3.88 13.41
C PHE A 199 6.44 2.70 13.21
N LEU A 200 7.20 2.36 14.24
CA LEU A 200 8.17 1.27 14.24
C LEU A 200 7.71 0.18 15.20
N PHE A 201 7.64 -1.04 14.68
CA PHE A 201 7.28 -2.25 15.42
C PHE A 201 8.45 -3.23 15.42
N PRO A 202 8.57 -4.11 16.42
CA PRO A 202 9.56 -5.17 16.36
C PRO A 202 9.24 -6.11 15.20
N ARG A 203 10.29 -6.65 14.57
CA ARG A 203 10.17 -7.69 13.54
C ARG A 203 10.22 -9.10 14.12
N PHE A 204 10.94 -9.24 15.23
CA PHE A 204 11.21 -10.52 15.89
C PHE A 204 10.73 -10.48 17.34
N ASN A 205 10.35 -11.64 17.88
CA ASN A 205 10.12 -11.82 19.31
C ASN A 205 11.47 -11.86 20.08
N PRO A 206 11.46 -11.86 21.43
CA PRO A 206 12.69 -11.98 22.22
C PRO A 206 13.52 -13.23 21.91
N GLU A 207 12.90 -14.29 21.40
CA GLU A 207 13.54 -15.55 20.98
C GLU A 207 14.15 -15.48 19.56
N GLY A 208 14.05 -14.33 18.87
CA GLY A 208 14.61 -14.10 17.54
C GLY A 208 13.76 -14.65 16.38
N GLN A 209 12.54 -15.13 16.65
CA GLN A 209 11.62 -15.65 15.63
C GLN A 209 10.81 -14.50 15.00
N PRO A 210 10.56 -14.54 13.67
CA PRO A 210 9.72 -13.54 13.02
C PRO A 210 8.31 -13.48 13.62
N LEU A 211 7.84 -12.28 13.92
CA LEU A 211 6.49 -12.06 14.46
C LEU A 211 5.39 -12.26 13.43
N PHE A 212 5.75 -12.17 12.14
CA PHE A 212 4.84 -12.29 11.02
C PHE A 212 5.46 -13.09 9.87
N GLY A 213 4.65 -13.85 9.15
CA GLY A 213 5.08 -14.71 8.05
C GLY A 213 4.04 -14.86 6.94
N PRO A 214 4.40 -15.51 5.82
CA PRO A 214 3.52 -15.69 4.66
C PRO A 214 2.28 -16.55 4.95
N GLU A 215 2.34 -17.40 5.98
CA GLU A 215 1.26 -18.30 6.40
C GLU A 215 0.21 -17.61 7.27
N ASP A 216 0.49 -16.38 7.74
CA ASP A 216 -0.48 -15.60 8.49
C ASP A 216 -1.73 -15.33 7.65
N LYS A 217 -2.91 -15.60 8.22
CA LYS A 217 -4.20 -15.33 7.55
C LYS A 217 -4.38 -13.84 7.25
N SER A 218 -3.94 -12.99 8.17
CA SER A 218 -3.90 -11.54 8.01
C SER A 218 -3.03 -10.91 9.08
N ILE A 219 -2.39 -9.81 8.72
CA ILE A 219 -1.72 -8.91 9.65
C ILE A 219 -2.52 -7.62 9.66
N SER A 220 -2.72 -6.99 10.81
CA SER A 220 -3.42 -5.70 10.86
C SER A 220 -2.67 -4.66 11.66
N LEU A 221 -2.67 -3.43 11.16
CA LEU A 221 -2.30 -2.24 11.91
C LEU A 221 -3.58 -1.56 12.44
N ARG A 222 -3.60 -1.31 13.75
CA ARG A 222 -4.60 -0.47 14.41
C ARG A 222 -3.88 0.76 14.94
N THR A 223 -4.48 1.93 14.79
CA THR A 223 -4.01 3.16 15.42
C THR A 223 -5.15 4.13 15.58
N ARG A 224 -5.11 4.96 16.64
CA ARG A 224 -5.98 6.12 16.80
C ARG A 224 -5.14 7.38 16.64
N LEU A 225 -5.63 8.34 15.86
CA LEU A 225 -5.00 9.66 15.72
C LEU A 225 -5.98 10.72 16.23
N GLU A 226 -5.50 11.63 17.07
CA GLU A 226 -6.34 12.67 17.69
C GLU A 226 -5.81 14.10 17.49
N PRO A 227 -5.57 14.55 16.24
CA PRO A 227 -5.12 15.91 16.00
C PRO A 227 -6.18 16.95 16.41
N THR A 228 -5.70 18.13 16.79
CA THR A 228 -6.57 19.31 16.96
C THR A 228 -6.69 20.01 15.61
N VAL A 229 -7.87 19.97 15.00
CA VAL A 229 -8.15 20.56 13.69
C VAL A 229 -9.15 21.70 13.87
N GLY A 230 -8.80 22.90 13.43
CA GLY A 230 -9.66 24.09 13.60
C GLY A 230 -10.04 24.35 15.07
N GLY A 231 -9.11 24.09 15.99
CA GLY A 231 -9.32 24.24 17.44
C GLY A 231 -10.14 23.14 18.12
N LYS A 232 -10.54 22.08 17.39
CA LYS A 232 -11.31 20.96 17.95
C LYS A 232 -10.52 19.66 17.81
N LYS A 233 -10.47 18.85 18.87
CA LYS A 233 -9.94 17.48 18.76
C LYS A 233 -10.81 16.68 17.80
N LYS A 234 -10.18 16.06 16.80
CA LYS A 234 -10.81 15.13 15.86
C LYS A 234 -10.19 13.77 16.05
N LYS A 235 -11.02 12.72 16.06
CA LYS A 235 -10.56 11.35 16.24
C LYS A 235 -10.63 10.60 14.91
N TYR A 236 -9.53 9.96 14.55
CA TYR A 236 -9.39 9.11 13.37
C TYR A 236 -8.95 7.72 13.81
N ASP A 237 -9.89 6.78 13.86
CA ASP A 237 -9.58 5.36 14.09
C ASP A 237 -9.19 4.73 12.75
N VAL A 238 -7.94 4.29 12.65
CA VAL A 238 -7.38 3.65 11.45
C VAL A 238 -7.26 2.16 11.69
N TYR A 239 -7.77 1.39 10.73
CA TYR A 239 -7.61 -0.05 10.66
C TYR A 239 -7.13 -0.46 9.27
N ILE A 240 -5.95 -1.06 9.20
CA ILE A 240 -5.37 -1.57 7.96
C ILE A 240 -5.25 -3.08 8.09
N LYS A 241 -5.75 -3.82 7.11
CA LYS A 241 -5.61 -5.27 7.03
C LYS A 241 -4.71 -5.63 5.86
N LEU A 242 -3.55 -6.17 6.17
CA LEU A 242 -2.60 -6.73 5.22
C LEU A 242 -2.96 -8.19 4.91
N ASN A 243 -2.74 -8.59 3.66
CA ASN A 243 -2.87 -9.96 3.21
C ASN A 243 -1.49 -10.54 2.86
N PRO A 244 -0.86 -11.29 3.77
CA PRO A 244 0.49 -11.85 3.58
C PRO A 244 0.64 -12.66 2.29
N LYS A 245 -0.43 -13.34 1.84
CA LYS A 245 -0.43 -14.09 0.58
C LYS A 245 -0.20 -13.21 -0.65
N GLN A 246 -0.64 -11.95 -0.60
CA GLN A 246 -0.46 -10.97 -1.66
C GLN A 246 0.81 -10.14 -1.51
N MET A 247 1.44 -10.13 -0.33
CA MET A 247 2.67 -9.41 -0.03
C MET A 247 3.91 -10.18 -0.50
N LYS A 248 3.87 -10.63 -1.76
CA LYS A 248 4.95 -11.38 -2.39
C LYS A 248 5.55 -10.59 -3.55
N LEU A 249 6.87 -10.57 -3.62
CA LEU A 249 7.65 -10.08 -4.76
C LEU A 249 8.48 -11.26 -5.24
N GLN A 250 8.30 -11.70 -6.49
CA GLN A 250 8.99 -12.87 -7.04
C GLN A 250 8.84 -14.13 -6.16
N GLY A 251 7.63 -14.33 -5.62
CA GLY A 251 7.30 -15.45 -4.73
C GLY A 251 7.78 -15.31 -3.27
N GLN A 252 8.61 -14.32 -2.95
CA GLN A 252 9.15 -14.10 -1.60
C GLN A 252 8.31 -13.10 -0.82
N PHE A 253 8.03 -13.39 0.45
CA PHE A 253 7.29 -12.52 1.36
C PHE A 253 8.15 -11.37 1.88
N PHE A 254 7.60 -10.15 1.87
CA PHE A 254 8.26 -8.97 2.40
C PHE A 254 7.37 -8.21 3.37
N ILE A 255 7.88 -7.91 4.55
CA ILE A 255 7.32 -7.00 5.56
C ILE A 255 8.45 -6.13 6.12
#